data_AF-A0A0N0LU31-F1
#
_entry.id   AF-A0A0N0LU31-F1
#
_cell.length_a   1.000
_cell.length_b   1.000
_cell.length_c   1.000
_cell.angle_alpha   90.00
_cell.angle_beta   90.00
_cell.angle_gamma   90.00
#
_symmetry.space_group_name_H-M   'P 1'
#
loop_
_entity.id
_entity.type
_entity.pdbx_description
1 polymer ?
#
loop_
_entity_poly.entity_id
_entity_poly.type
_entity_poly.pdbx_seq_one_letter_code
_entity_poly.pdbx_strand_id
1 'polypeptide(L)'
;NALYQCLFKAAWQTLSKFAKRKRHGQLGMTSVLHTWGQNLSQHIHLHCLIPAGALDKAHWHEIEKGYLYPVKALSTVFRGKMLAALNECDSSFAKVSTPTKWCVYSKACLTYSEKLVSYLARYTRKGVMSESRLVSATEETVSFKYRDYKDNNRNKVMTLSCDEFLRRYLQHILPKGFMRIRHYGFLANACRKQKLALIRTQESHTCKPVKPKTEKDPLIPHWPCQSCKAGILRFIGIAESDAATVTTERTS
;
A
#
# COMPACT_ATOMS: atom_id res chain seq x y z
N ASN A 1 8.23 -12.52 11.70
CA ASN A 1 7.69 -11.16 11.45
C ASN A 1 8.73 -10.02 11.59
N ALA A 2 9.97 -10.32 11.99
CA ALA A 2 11.03 -9.32 12.19
C ALA A 2 11.35 -8.52 10.91
N LEU A 3 11.38 -9.19 9.74
CA LEU A 3 11.70 -8.55 8.45
C LEU A 3 10.86 -7.29 8.17
N TYR A 4 9.54 -7.34 8.34
CA TYR A 4 8.67 -6.19 8.09
C TYR A 4 8.91 -5.07 9.10
N GLN A 5 9.17 -5.41 10.37
CA GLN A 5 9.49 -4.43 11.40
C GLN A 5 10.82 -3.73 11.11
N CYS A 6 11.87 -4.49 10.75
CA CYS A 6 13.16 -3.96 10.33
C CYS A 6 13.02 -3.05 9.11
N LEU A 7 12.19 -3.44 8.14
CA LEU A 7 11.92 -2.63 6.94
C LEU A 7 11.31 -1.27 7.28
N PHE A 8 10.26 -1.24 8.11
CA PHE A 8 9.66 0.01 8.59
C PHE A 8 10.64 0.86 9.41
N LYS A 9 11.37 0.23 10.34
CA LYS A 9 12.39 0.89 11.19
C LYS A 9 13.47 1.53 10.31
N ALA A 10 14.07 0.77 9.40
CA ALA A 10 15.15 1.22 8.53
C ALA A 10 14.71 2.34 7.58
N ALA A 11 13.51 2.25 6.99
CA ALA A 11 12.98 3.29 6.11
C ALA A 11 12.79 4.62 6.87
N TRP A 12 12.11 4.60 8.01
CA TRP A 12 11.88 5.82 8.80
C TRP A 12 13.19 6.40 9.36
N GLN A 13 14.06 5.54 9.89
CA GLN A 13 15.35 5.98 10.40
C GLN A 13 16.26 6.57 9.31
N THR A 14 16.13 6.12 8.06
CA THR A 14 16.85 6.72 6.92
C THR A 14 16.34 8.12 6.66
N LEU A 15 15.03 8.27 6.43
CA LEU A 15 14.42 9.55 6.10
C LEU A 15 14.58 10.58 7.22
N SER A 16 14.38 10.19 8.47
CA SER A 16 14.56 11.06 9.63
C SER A 16 16.02 11.50 9.84
N LYS A 17 17.01 10.65 9.51
CA LYS A 17 18.43 11.05 9.54
C LYS A 17 18.72 12.13 8.49
N PHE A 18 18.19 11.98 7.28
CA PHE A 18 18.34 12.98 6.22
C PHE A 18 17.62 14.28 6.56
N ALA A 19 16.43 14.20 7.17
CA ALA A 19 15.71 15.34 7.70
C ALA A 19 16.59 16.16 8.64
N LYS A 20 17.05 15.55 9.74
CA LYS A 20 17.80 16.23 10.79
C LYS A 20 19.10 16.87 10.29
N ARG A 21 19.76 16.28 9.28
CA ARG A 21 21.03 16.80 8.74
C ARG A 21 20.84 17.95 7.75
N LYS A 22 19.78 17.93 6.93
CA LYS A 22 19.56 18.91 5.86
C LYS A 22 18.48 19.95 6.18
N ARG A 23 17.67 19.72 7.22
CA ARG A 23 16.47 20.49 7.55
C ARG A 23 16.44 20.72 9.06
N HIS A 24 16.05 21.91 9.47
CA HIS A 24 15.89 22.25 10.88
C HIS A 24 14.56 21.77 11.47
N GLY A 25 14.02 20.63 11.01
CA GLY A 25 12.67 20.19 11.41
C GLY A 25 12.39 18.70 11.25
N GLN A 26 11.22 18.29 11.74
CA GLN A 26 10.68 16.94 11.67
C GLN A 26 9.91 16.73 10.36
N LEU A 27 10.27 15.70 9.59
CA LEU A 27 9.50 15.24 8.44
C LEU A 27 8.20 14.53 8.85
N GLY A 28 7.28 14.40 7.91
CA GLY A 28 6.11 13.52 7.99
C GLY A 28 6.26 12.38 6.99
N MET A 29 5.75 11.18 7.31
CA MET A 29 5.68 10.09 6.33
C MET A 29 4.45 9.21 6.60
N THR A 30 3.72 8.88 5.54
CA THR A 30 2.79 7.74 5.51
C THR A 30 3.42 6.63 4.70
N SER A 31 3.47 5.43 5.25
CA SER A 31 4.08 4.26 4.60
C SER A 31 3.09 3.10 4.54
N VAL A 32 3.13 2.36 3.43
CA VAL A 32 2.26 1.20 3.18
C VAL A 32 3.15 0.02 2.79
N LEU A 33 3.01 -1.08 3.53
CA LEU A 33 3.69 -2.35 3.21
C LEU A 33 3.01 -3.02 2.02
N HIS A 34 3.82 -3.43 1.06
CA HIS A 34 3.44 -4.26 -0.08
C HIS A 34 4.34 -5.50 -0.12
N THR A 35 3.78 -6.68 -0.37
CA THR A 35 4.51 -7.96 -0.24
C THR A 35 4.53 -8.81 -1.50
N TRP A 36 3.83 -8.44 -2.57
CA TRP A 36 3.64 -9.28 -3.75
C TRP A 36 4.08 -8.61 -5.05
N GLY A 37 4.52 -9.42 -6.02
CA GLY A 37 4.64 -9.04 -7.42
C GLY A 37 3.34 -9.33 -8.18
N GLN A 38 3.27 -8.93 -9.46
CA GLN A 38 2.10 -9.28 -10.27
C GLN A 38 1.92 -10.80 -10.41
N ASN A 39 3.00 -11.57 -10.50
CA ASN A 39 2.97 -13.03 -10.53
C ASN A 39 2.72 -13.71 -9.15
N LEU A 40 2.32 -12.94 -8.14
CA LEU A 40 2.12 -13.38 -6.75
C LEU A 40 3.39 -13.88 -6.05
N SER A 41 4.57 -13.71 -6.66
CA SER A 41 5.85 -13.96 -5.97
C SER A 41 6.09 -12.93 -4.87
N GLN A 42 6.92 -13.27 -3.89
CA GLN A 42 7.25 -12.38 -2.79
C GLN A 42 8.08 -11.18 -3.29
N HIS A 43 7.56 -9.98 -3.07
CA HIS A 43 8.19 -8.71 -3.43
C HIS A 43 7.91 -7.66 -2.35
N ILE A 44 8.67 -7.77 -1.25
CA ILE A 44 8.45 -6.98 -0.04
C ILE A 44 9.09 -5.60 -0.17
N HIS A 45 8.28 -4.54 -0.11
CA HIS A 45 8.76 -3.17 -0.12
C HIS A 45 7.75 -2.21 0.54
N LEU A 46 8.18 -0.96 0.76
CA LEU A 46 7.31 0.10 1.24
C LEU A 46 7.05 1.13 0.16
N HIS A 47 5.79 1.53 0.03
CA HIS A 47 5.44 2.80 -0.61
C HIS A 47 5.36 3.88 0.46
N CYS A 48 6.11 4.95 0.28
CA CYS A 48 6.15 6.07 1.22
C CYS A 48 5.67 7.35 0.55
N LEU A 49 4.72 8.03 1.18
CA LEU A 49 4.29 9.38 0.84
C LEU A 49 4.84 10.34 1.90
N ILE A 50 5.61 11.32 1.45
CA ILE A 50 6.34 12.26 2.29
C ILE A 50 5.90 13.66 1.86
N PRO A 51 5.26 14.44 2.74
CA PRO A 51 4.98 15.85 2.46
C PRO A 51 6.27 16.61 2.12
N ALA A 52 6.18 17.54 1.18
CA ALA A 52 7.29 18.36 0.75
C ALA A 52 7.57 19.47 1.78
N GLY A 53 7.89 19.09 3.02
CA GLY A 53 8.29 20.03 4.06
C GLY A 53 8.60 19.36 5.39
N ALA A 54 9.13 20.15 6.30
CA ALA A 54 9.44 19.74 7.66
C ALA A 54 8.92 20.77 8.66
N LEU A 55 8.40 20.30 9.78
CA LEU A 55 7.93 21.16 10.88
C LEU A 55 9.02 21.24 11.95
N ASP A 56 9.49 22.44 12.27
CA ASP A 56 10.36 22.66 13.42
C ASP A 56 9.56 22.73 14.73
N LYS A 57 10.01 23.44 15.77
CA LYS A 57 9.23 23.61 17.01
C LYS A 57 7.90 24.32 16.77
N ALA A 58 7.87 25.28 15.85
CA ALA A 58 6.72 26.15 15.62
C ALA A 58 6.45 26.40 14.13
N HIS A 59 7.46 26.31 13.26
CA HIS A 59 7.39 26.77 11.88
C HIS A 59 7.45 25.64 10.85
N TRP A 60 6.59 25.73 9.83
CA TRP A 60 6.61 24.89 8.65
C TRP A 60 7.65 25.39 7.64
N HIS A 61 8.51 24.48 7.21
CA HIS A 61 9.54 24.73 6.20
C HIS A 61 9.22 23.92 4.95
N GLU A 62 8.66 24.59 3.93
CA GLU A 62 8.33 23.96 2.66
C GLU A 62 9.60 23.56 1.86
N ILE A 63 9.44 22.59 0.96
CA ILE A 63 10.45 22.18 -0.02
C ILE A 63 9.96 22.59 -1.40
N GLU A 64 10.43 23.73 -1.88
CA GLU A 64 10.13 24.19 -3.24
C GLU A 64 10.88 23.39 -4.32
N LYS A 65 11.94 22.67 -3.94
CA LYS A 65 12.73 21.85 -4.87
C LYS A 65 11.95 20.59 -5.25
N GLY A 66 11.88 20.30 -6.55
CA GLY A 66 11.37 19.06 -7.13
C GLY A 66 12.19 17.81 -6.81
N TYR A 67 12.85 17.75 -5.65
CA TYR A 67 13.62 16.61 -5.20
C TYR A 67 13.84 16.63 -3.69
N LEU A 68 13.50 15.54 -3.00
CA LEU A 68 13.66 15.43 -1.56
C LEU A 68 15.12 15.15 -1.15
N TYR A 69 15.65 13.98 -1.51
CA TYR A 69 17.03 13.56 -1.17
C TYR A 69 17.67 12.69 -2.28
N PRO A 70 19.02 12.74 -2.42
CA PRO A 70 19.77 11.89 -3.35
C PRO A 70 19.48 10.40 -3.18
N VAL A 71 18.93 9.78 -4.22
CA VAL A 71 18.51 8.36 -4.24
C VAL A 71 19.67 7.43 -3.91
N LYS A 72 20.85 7.67 -4.50
CA LYS A 72 22.05 6.86 -4.20
C LYS A 72 22.41 6.93 -2.71
N ALA A 73 22.33 8.11 -2.11
CA ALA A 73 22.63 8.29 -0.69
C ALA A 73 21.55 7.64 0.20
N LEU A 74 20.27 7.77 -0.17
CA LEU A 74 19.18 7.08 0.52
C LEU A 74 19.36 5.57 0.48
N SER A 75 19.65 5.00 -0.69
CA SER A 75 19.92 3.57 -0.87
C SER A 75 21.05 3.07 0.03
N THR A 76 22.19 3.76 0.07
CA THR A 76 23.33 3.37 0.90
C THR A 76 22.99 3.38 2.39
N VAL A 77 22.35 4.45 2.87
CA VAL A 77 22.00 4.57 4.29
C VAL A 77 20.88 3.62 4.68
N PHE A 78 19.89 3.43 3.81
CA PHE A 78 18.82 2.46 4.00
C PHE A 78 19.36 1.03 4.10
N ARG A 79 20.25 0.63 3.19
CA ARG A 79 20.93 -0.66 3.24
C ARG A 79 21.62 -0.88 4.59
N GLY A 80 22.45 0.06 5.02
CA GLY A 80 23.16 -0.05 6.30
C GLY A 80 22.21 -0.20 7.49
N LYS A 81 21.13 0.60 7.51
CA LYS A 81 20.10 0.53 8.58
C LYS A 81 19.29 -0.76 8.55
N MET A 82 18.97 -1.28 7.36
CA MET A 82 18.24 -2.54 7.22
C MET A 82 19.08 -3.71 7.72
N LEU A 83 20.33 -3.80 7.31
CA LEU A 83 21.23 -4.88 7.73
C LEU A 83 21.53 -4.82 9.22
N ALA A 84 21.77 -3.63 9.77
CA ALA A 84 21.92 -3.46 11.21
C ALA A 84 20.67 -3.93 11.96
N ALA A 85 19.48 -3.48 11.54
CA ALA A 85 18.22 -3.87 12.18
C ALA A 85 17.93 -5.37 12.05
N LEU A 86 18.32 -6.03 10.96
CA LEU A 86 18.18 -7.47 10.80
C LEU A 86 19.15 -8.22 11.73
N ASN A 87 20.42 -7.82 11.76
CA ASN A 87 21.43 -8.44 12.62
C ASN A 87 21.12 -8.27 14.11
N GLU A 88 20.51 -7.14 14.51
CA GLU A 88 20.00 -6.93 15.87
C GLU A 88 18.88 -7.91 16.24
N CYS A 89 18.03 -8.27 15.28
CA CYS A 89 16.92 -9.19 15.51
C CYS A 89 17.38 -10.65 15.51
N ASP A 90 18.29 -11.01 14.61
CA ASP A 90 18.87 -12.34 14.53
C ASP A 90 20.24 -12.26 13.85
N SER A 91 21.27 -12.66 14.59
CA SER A 91 22.67 -12.67 14.13
C SER A 91 22.90 -13.54 12.89
N SER A 92 22.01 -14.49 12.59
CA SER A 92 22.07 -15.32 11.38
C SER A 92 22.01 -14.48 10.09
N PHE A 93 21.34 -13.32 10.12
CA PHE A 93 21.25 -12.40 8.99
C PHE A 93 22.59 -11.78 8.60
N ALA A 94 23.60 -11.78 9.49
CA ALA A 94 24.92 -11.25 9.17
C ALA A 94 25.62 -12.05 8.06
N LYS A 95 25.22 -13.31 7.88
CA LYS A 95 25.77 -14.23 6.87
C LYS A 95 24.99 -14.21 5.55
N VAL A 96 23.87 -13.50 5.49
CA VAL A 96 23.02 -13.48 4.29
C VAL A 96 23.68 -12.67 3.19
N SER A 97 23.87 -13.29 2.03
CA SER A 97 24.34 -12.60 0.83
C SER A 97 23.31 -11.57 0.39
N THR A 98 23.76 -10.34 0.16
CA THR A 98 22.89 -9.26 -0.28
C THR A 98 23.37 -8.68 -1.60
N PRO A 99 22.44 -8.24 -2.48
CA PRO A 99 22.82 -7.56 -3.71
C PRO A 99 23.69 -6.34 -3.41
N THR A 100 24.65 -6.07 -4.30
CA THR A 100 25.50 -4.87 -4.22
C THR A 100 24.68 -3.58 -4.44
N LYS A 101 23.65 -3.64 -5.28
CA LYS A 101 22.72 -2.53 -5.56
C LYS A 101 21.43 -2.70 -4.78
N TRP A 102 21.14 -1.71 -3.92
CA TRP A 102 19.86 -1.61 -3.21
C TRP A 102 19.02 -0.50 -3.83
N CYS A 103 17.80 -0.84 -4.25
CA CYS A 103 16.93 0.10 -4.94
C CYS A 103 16.04 0.82 -3.93
N VAL A 104 16.34 2.10 -3.68
CA VAL A 104 15.37 3.07 -3.18
C VAL A 104 15.01 3.94 -4.38
N TYR A 105 13.72 4.20 -4.60
CA TYR A 105 13.28 5.12 -5.63
C TYR A 105 12.56 6.29 -4.98
N SER A 106 12.91 7.50 -5.39
CA SER A 106 12.27 8.74 -4.91
C SER A 106 12.04 9.65 -6.10
N LYS A 107 10.80 10.11 -6.25
CA LYS A 107 10.38 11.06 -7.28
C LYS A 107 9.61 12.17 -6.59
N ALA A 108 9.96 13.43 -6.87
CA ALA A 108 9.11 14.52 -6.41
C ALA A 108 7.86 14.60 -7.25
N CYS A 109 6.75 14.90 -6.59
CA CYS A 109 5.47 15.03 -7.25
C CYS A 109 4.75 16.22 -6.63
N LEU A 110 5.14 17.41 -7.06
CA LEU A 110 4.64 18.68 -6.54
C LEU A 110 3.31 19.11 -7.18
N THR A 111 2.97 18.58 -8.37
CA THR A 111 1.89 19.11 -9.22
C THR A 111 0.63 18.24 -9.31
N TYR A 112 0.60 17.03 -8.73
CA TYR A 112 -0.53 16.09 -8.85
C TYR A 112 -0.83 15.32 -7.56
N SER A 113 -1.05 16.03 -6.46
CA SER A 113 -1.30 15.43 -5.13
C SER A 113 -2.43 14.38 -5.14
N GLU A 114 -3.57 14.67 -5.77
CA GLU A 114 -4.71 13.73 -5.84
C GLU A 114 -4.34 12.41 -6.52
N LYS A 115 -3.57 12.45 -7.61
CA LYS A 115 -3.15 11.24 -8.34
C LYS A 115 -2.19 10.41 -7.49
N LEU A 116 -1.36 11.03 -6.67
CA LEU A 116 -0.46 10.33 -5.74
C LEU A 116 -1.20 9.68 -4.59
N VAL A 117 -2.15 10.40 -3.99
CA VAL A 117 -2.99 9.85 -2.93
C VAL A 117 -3.80 8.69 -3.49
N SER A 118 -4.38 8.84 -4.69
CA SER A 118 -5.07 7.76 -5.40
C SER A 118 -4.14 6.58 -5.70
N TYR A 119 -2.90 6.84 -6.13
CA TYR A 119 -1.88 5.82 -6.35
C TYR A 119 -1.62 5.03 -5.07
N LEU A 120 -1.36 5.71 -3.94
CA LEU A 120 -1.09 5.08 -2.66
C LEU A 120 -2.31 4.33 -2.12
N ALA A 121 -3.51 4.87 -2.28
CA ALA A 121 -4.77 4.28 -1.84
C ALA A 121 -5.08 2.93 -2.50
N ARG A 122 -4.52 2.65 -3.69
CA ARG A 122 -4.64 1.32 -4.30
C ARG A 122 -3.91 0.26 -3.49
N TYR A 123 -2.82 0.60 -2.81
CA TYR A 123 -2.05 -0.30 -1.95
C TYR A 123 -2.69 -0.48 -0.56
N THR A 124 -3.65 0.38 -0.20
CA THR A 124 -4.35 0.28 1.09
C THR A 124 -5.66 -0.50 0.97
N ARG A 125 -6.37 -0.46 -0.16
CA ARG A 125 -7.69 -1.08 -0.30
C ARG A 125 -7.73 -2.34 -1.15
N LYS A 126 -6.84 -2.49 -2.13
CA LYS A 126 -6.87 -3.67 -3.00
C LYS A 126 -6.15 -4.84 -2.35
N GLY A 127 -6.74 -6.03 -2.48
CA GLY A 127 -6.13 -7.29 -2.07
C GLY A 127 -4.91 -7.67 -2.92
N VAL A 128 -4.40 -8.88 -2.71
CA VAL A 128 -3.19 -9.42 -3.38
C VAL A 128 -3.33 -9.39 -4.91
N MET A 129 -4.54 -9.61 -5.41
CA MET A 129 -4.84 -9.59 -6.83
C MET A 129 -6.20 -8.95 -7.09
N SER A 130 -6.34 -8.26 -8.22
CA SER A 130 -7.64 -7.80 -8.72
C SER A 130 -8.35 -8.97 -9.41
N GLU A 131 -9.63 -9.16 -9.15
CA GLU A 131 -10.47 -10.18 -9.80
C GLU A 131 -10.43 -10.07 -11.33
N SER A 132 -10.35 -8.86 -11.86
CA SER A 132 -10.19 -8.59 -13.30
C SER A 132 -8.95 -9.21 -13.94
N ARG A 133 -8.01 -9.74 -13.15
CA ARG A 133 -6.82 -10.44 -13.63
C ARG A 133 -7.07 -11.94 -13.78
N LEU A 134 -8.06 -12.51 -13.10
CA LEU A 134 -8.43 -13.91 -13.23
C LEU A 134 -8.96 -14.18 -14.65
N VAL A 135 -8.48 -15.25 -15.27
CA VAL A 135 -8.88 -15.69 -16.61
C VAL A 135 -9.74 -16.93 -16.51
N SER A 136 -9.29 -17.93 -15.74
CA SER A 136 -10.03 -19.15 -15.48
C SER A 136 -9.60 -19.73 -14.13
N ALA A 137 -10.49 -20.51 -13.52
CA ALA A 137 -10.22 -21.35 -12.37
C ALA A 137 -10.94 -22.69 -12.60
N THR A 138 -10.18 -23.78 -12.61
CA THR A 138 -10.67 -25.16 -12.66
C THR A 138 -10.41 -25.83 -11.31
N GLU A 139 -10.81 -27.09 -11.16
CA GLU A 139 -10.50 -27.88 -9.96
C GLU A 139 -8.99 -28.05 -9.75
N GLU A 140 -8.22 -28.07 -10.82
CA GLU A 140 -6.77 -28.33 -10.80
C GLU A 140 -5.91 -27.06 -10.90
N THR A 141 -6.39 -26.02 -11.60
CA THR A 141 -5.54 -24.89 -11.99
C THR A 141 -6.22 -23.54 -11.91
N VAL A 142 -5.42 -22.50 -11.72
CA VAL A 142 -5.83 -21.10 -11.74
C VAL A 142 -4.98 -20.33 -12.74
N SER A 143 -5.64 -19.65 -13.68
CA SER A 143 -4.98 -18.84 -14.72
C SER A 143 -5.27 -17.35 -14.51
N PHE A 144 -4.23 -16.51 -14.55
CA PHE A 144 -4.38 -15.07 -14.38
C PHE A 144 -3.38 -14.24 -15.20
N LYS A 145 -3.82 -13.05 -15.61
CA LYS A 145 -3.03 -12.07 -16.37
C LYS A 145 -1.99 -11.40 -15.48
N TYR A 146 -0.77 -11.22 -15.96
CA TYR A 146 0.28 -10.43 -15.32
C TYR A 146 1.07 -9.61 -16.36
N ARG A 147 1.65 -8.50 -15.93
CA ARG A 147 2.58 -7.71 -16.73
C ARG A 147 4.00 -8.21 -16.50
N ASP A 148 4.66 -8.62 -17.58
CA ASP A 148 6.05 -9.05 -17.56
C ASP A 148 6.97 -7.83 -17.81
N TYR A 149 7.52 -7.30 -16.72
CA TYR A 149 8.43 -6.16 -16.78
C TYR A 149 9.78 -6.49 -17.45
N LYS A 150 10.17 -7.77 -17.51
CA LYS A 150 11.41 -8.19 -18.18
C LYS A 150 11.21 -8.36 -19.69
N ASP A 151 10.00 -8.69 -20.11
CA ASP A 151 9.62 -8.81 -21.53
C ASP A 151 8.80 -7.59 -21.98
N ASN A 152 9.45 -6.43 -22.03
CA ASN A 152 8.90 -5.18 -22.58
C ASN A 152 7.51 -4.79 -22.06
N ASN A 153 7.23 -5.06 -20.78
CA ASN A 153 5.93 -4.79 -20.15
C ASN A 153 4.74 -5.48 -20.84
N ARG A 154 4.95 -6.61 -21.50
CA ARG A 154 3.87 -7.36 -22.16
C ARG A 154 2.90 -7.95 -21.14
N ASN A 155 1.62 -7.98 -21.50
CA ASN A 155 0.60 -8.69 -20.73
C ASN A 155 0.64 -10.17 -21.12
N LYS A 156 0.82 -11.05 -20.14
CA LYS A 156 0.88 -12.50 -20.31
C LYS A 156 -0.13 -13.17 -19.38
N VAL A 157 -0.46 -14.42 -19.65
CA VAL A 157 -1.23 -15.27 -18.74
C VAL A 157 -0.28 -16.27 -18.11
N MET A 158 -0.44 -16.52 -16.81
CA MET A 158 0.18 -17.67 -16.16
C MET A 158 -0.87 -18.56 -15.55
N THR A 159 -0.58 -19.85 -15.59
CA THR A 159 -1.40 -20.91 -15.02
C THR A 159 -0.58 -21.58 -13.92
N LEU A 160 -1.16 -21.69 -12.74
CA LEU A 160 -0.58 -22.39 -11.59
C LEU A 160 -1.54 -23.51 -11.18
N SER A 161 -1.03 -24.55 -10.52
CA SER A 161 -1.90 -25.46 -9.78
C SER A 161 -2.64 -24.70 -8.67
N CYS A 162 -3.79 -25.22 -8.24
CA CYS A 162 -4.55 -24.67 -7.11
C CYS A 162 -3.66 -24.51 -5.86
N ASP A 163 -2.85 -25.53 -5.53
CA ASP A 163 -1.95 -25.49 -4.36
C ASP A 163 -0.90 -24.39 -4.46
N GLU A 164 -0.27 -24.23 -5.63
CA GLU A 164 0.77 -23.22 -5.83
C GLU A 164 0.17 -21.80 -5.83
N PHE A 165 -1.04 -21.64 -6.39
CA PHE A 165 -1.78 -20.38 -6.31
C PHE A 165 -2.09 -20.02 -4.86
N LEU A 166 -2.67 -20.96 -4.08
CA LEU A 166 -3.00 -20.75 -2.68
C LEU A 166 -1.74 -20.47 -1.86
N ARG A 167 -0.68 -21.26 -2.02
CA ARG A 167 0.61 -21.04 -1.34
C ARG A 167 1.13 -19.63 -1.59
N ARG A 168 1.17 -19.17 -2.85
CA ARG A 168 1.59 -17.79 -3.18
C ARG A 168 0.65 -16.74 -2.63
N TYR A 169 -0.65 -16.96 -2.69
CA TYR A 169 -1.64 -16.00 -2.20
C TYR A 169 -1.53 -15.80 -0.69
N LEU A 170 -1.46 -16.90 0.06
CA LEU A 170 -1.40 -16.90 1.53
C LEU A 170 -0.09 -16.30 2.07
N GLN A 171 1.01 -16.34 1.31
CA GLN A 171 2.27 -15.68 1.67
C GLN A 171 2.15 -14.16 1.89
N HIS A 172 1.08 -13.54 1.39
CA HIS A 172 0.85 -12.09 1.49
C HIS A 172 -0.14 -11.72 2.59
N ILE A 173 -0.71 -12.71 3.28
CA ILE A 173 -1.53 -12.46 4.46
C ILE A 173 -0.61 -12.02 5.60
N LEU A 174 -0.87 -10.83 6.11
CA LEU A 174 -0.09 -10.27 7.21
C LEU A 174 -0.52 -10.92 8.54
N PRO A 175 0.42 -11.14 9.47
CA PRO A 175 0.07 -11.66 10.78
C PRO A 175 -0.95 -10.79 11.50
N LYS A 176 -1.80 -11.41 12.32
CA LYS A 176 -2.84 -10.72 13.10
C LYS A 176 -2.25 -9.55 13.88
N GLY A 177 -2.91 -8.40 13.80
CA GLY A 177 -2.49 -7.16 14.48
C GLY A 177 -1.30 -6.45 13.82
N PHE A 178 -0.73 -6.97 12.73
CA PHE A 178 0.37 -6.28 12.06
C PHE A 178 -0.12 -5.05 11.30
N MET A 179 0.30 -3.87 11.74
CA MET A 179 -0.07 -2.61 11.14
C MET A 179 0.62 -2.40 9.78
N ARG A 180 -0.13 -2.63 8.68
CA ARG A 180 0.29 -2.49 7.28
C ARG A 180 0.58 -1.03 6.89
N ILE A 181 -0.17 -0.08 7.43
CA ILE A 181 -0.06 1.36 7.12
C ILE A 181 0.42 2.09 8.36
N ARG A 182 1.53 2.83 8.25
CA ARG A 182 2.12 3.51 9.40
C ARG A 182 2.39 4.97 9.09
N HIS A 183 2.13 5.83 10.08
CA HIS A 183 2.38 7.26 10.02
C HIS A 183 3.51 7.66 10.96
N TYR A 184 4.38 8.55 10.52
CA TYR A 184 5.59 8.93 11.23
C TYR A 184 5.80 10.44 11.29
N GLY A 185 6.64 10.85 12.25
CA GLY A 185 7.02 12.23 12.47
C GLY A 185 5.81 13.10 12.78
N PHE A 186 5.64 14.23 12.10
CA PHE A 186 4.49 15.09 12.37
C PHE A 186 3.14 14.47 11.96
N LEU A 187 3.17 13.40 11.15
CA LEU A 187 1.97 12.63 10.80
C LEU A 187 1.65 11.50 11.80
N ALA A 188 2.50 11.25 12.79
CA ALA A 188 2.28 10.20 13.78
C ALA A 188 0.97 10.44 14.56
N ASN A 189 0.18 9.39 14.78
CA ASN A 189 -1.17 9.49 15.34
C ASN A 189 -1.25 10.29 16.64
N ALA A 190 -0.27 10.14 17.53
CA ALA A 190 -0.22 10.83 18.82
C ALA A 190 -0.15 12.37 18.71
N CYS A 191 0.40 12.91 17.62
CA CYS A 191 0.64 14.36 17.50
C CYS A 191 0.08 14.98 16.20
N ARG A 192 -0.43 14.17 15.27
CA ARG A 192 -0.84 14.63 13.94
C ARG A 192 -1.89 15.73 13.98
N LYS A 193 -2.87 15.64 14.89
CA LYS A 193 -3.97 16.62 14.98
C LYS A 193 -3.43 18.02 15.30
N GLN A 194 -2.61 18.11 16.34
CA GLN A 194 -1.99 19.36 16.78
C GLN A 194 -1.03 19.92 15.73
N LYS A 195 -0.14 19.09 15.19
CA LYS A 195 0.88 19.53 14.24
C LYS A 195 0.32 19.93 12.89
N LEU A 196 -0.70 19.23 12.39
CA LEU A 196 -1.36 19.62 11.15
C LEU A 196 -2.16 20.92 11.31
N ALA A 197 -2.76 21.17 12.48
CA ALA A 197 -3.41 22.45 12.76
C ALA A 197 -2.38 23.59 12.69
N LEU A 198 -1.22 23.43 13.34
CA LEU A 198 -0.13 24.41 13.32
C LEU A 198 0.44 24.66 11.91
N ILE A 199 0.57 23.63 11.07
CA ILE A 199 1.04 23.80 9.68
C ILE A 199 0.01 24.61 8.88
N ARG A 200 -1.28 24.27 9.01
CA ARG A 200 -2.36 24.94 8.25
C ARG A 200 -2.52 26.42 8.58
N THR A 201 -2.15 26.86 9.79
CA THR A 201 -2.18 28.30 10.13
C THR A 201 -1.04 29.09 9.48
N GLN A 202 -0.03 28.42 8.91
CA GLN A 202 1.15 29.03 8.31
C GLN A 202 1.21 28.88 6.80
N GLU A 203 0.48 27.92 6.25
CA GLU A 203 0.31 27.80 4.81
C GLU A 203 -0.54 28.98 4.31
N SER A 204 0.11 29.95 3.64
CA SER A 204 -0.59 30.92 2.80
C SER A 204 -1.45 30.15 1.80
N HIS A 205 -2.77 30.30 1.85
CA HIS A 205 -3.73 29.59 0.99
C HIS A 205 -3.41 29.77 -0.52
N THR A 206 -2.51 28.97 -1.07
CA THR A 206 -2.21 28.91 -2.52
C THR A 206 -2.51 27.54 -3.12
N CYS A 207 -3.15 26.63 -2.38
CA CYS A 207 -3.94 25.59 -3.01
C CYS A 207 -5.31 26.18 -3.37
N LYS A 208 -5.49 26.55 -4.64
CA LYS A 208 -6.82 26.79 -5.21
C LYS A 208 -7.73 25.61 -4.79
N PRO A 209 -8.92 25.85 -4.23
CA PRO A 209 -9.83 24.78 -3.89
C PRO A 209 -10.13 24.01 -5.18
N VAL A 210 -9.73 22.74 -5.22
CA VAL A 210 -10.25 21.84 -6.23
C VAL A 210 -11.73 21.76 -5.94
N LYS A 211 -12.56 22.25 -6.86
CA LYS A 211 -14.01 22.07 -6.81
C LYS A 211 -14.25 20.59 -6.48
N PRO A 212 -15.06 20.26 -5.47
CA PRO A 212 -15.38 18.87 -5.20
C PRO A 212 -15.89 18.29 -6.52
N LYS A 213 -15.13 17.36 -7.10
CA LYS A 213 -15.72 16.48 -8.11
C LYS A 213 -16.86 15.83 -7.37
N THR A 214 -18.07 16.03 -7.86
CA THR A 214 -19.25 15.29 -7.44
C THR A 214 -18.83 13.84 -7.38
N GLU A 215 -18.59 13.32 -6.17
CA GLU A 215 -18.38 11.91 -5.97
C GLU A 215 -19.68 11.30 -6.46
N LYS A 216 -19.63 10.63 -7.61
CA LYS A 216 -20.62 9.59 -7.87
C LYS A 216 -20.42 8.65 -6.70
N ASP A 217 -21.43 8.59 -5.84
CA ASP A 217 -21.49 7.65 -4.73
C ASP A 217 -20.88 6.33 -5.21
N PRO A 218 -19.91 5.76 -4.49
CA PRO A 218 -19.40 4.44 -4.86
C PRO A 218 -20.63 3.53 -4.81
N LEU A 219 -21.14 3.20 -6.00
CA LEU A 219 -22.19 2.22 -6.19
C LEU A 219 -21.66 0.95 -5.54
N ILE A 220 -22.07 0.73 -4.30
CA ILE A 220 -22.07 -0.60 -3.69
C ILE A 220 -22.72 -1.47 -4.77
N PRO A 221 -22.11 -2.61 -5.17
CA PRO A 221 -22.77 -3.53 -6.08
C PRO A 221 -24.11 -3.93 -5.48
N HIS A 222 -25.16 -3.23 -5.88
CA HIS A 222 -26.52 -3.52 -5.48
C HIS A 222 -27.04 -4.48 -6.52
N TRP A 223 -27.44 -5.66 -6.10
CA TRP A 223 -28.17 -6.56 -6.96
C TRP A 223 -29.64 -6.13 -6.90
N PRO A 224 -30.19 -5.47 -7.94
CA PRO A 224 -31.63 -5.20 -7.96
C PRO A 224 -32.37 -6.53 -7.98
N CYS A 225 -33.56 -6.57 -7.40
CA CYS A 225 -34.43 -7.73 -7.51
C CYS A 225 -34.70 -8.03 -9.00
N GLN A 226 -34.40 -9.26 -9.45
CA GLN A 226 -34.57 -9.66 -10.85
C GLN A 226 -36.05 -9.71 -11.29
N SER A 227 -36.98 -9.77 -10.33
CA SER A 227 -38.42 -9.83 -10.60
C SER A 227 -39.05 -8.44 -10.70
N CYS A 228 -38.91 -7.59 -9.68
CA CYS A 228 -39.60 -6.29 -9.65
C CYS A 228 -38.71 -5.09 -10.01
N LYS A 229 -37.38 -5.28 -10.13
CA LYS A 229 -36.38 -4.21 -10.33
C LYS A 229 -36.43 -3.07 -9.30
N ALA A 230 -37.19 -3.24 -8.21
CA ALA A 230 -37.30 -2.32 -7.10
C ALA A 230 -36.57 -2.91 -5.87
N GLY A 231 -35.86 -2.05 -5.13
CA GLY A 231 -35.13 -2.45 -3.91
C GLY A 231 -33.73 -3.04 -4.15
N ILE A 232 -33.00 -3.28 -3.05
CA ILE A 232 -31.61 -3.75 -3.03
C ILE A 232 -31.59 -5.13 -2.37
N LEU A 233 -31.14 -6.16 -3.09
CA LEU A 233 -30.89 -7.47 -2.50
C LEU A 233 -29.68 -7.40 -1.56
N ARG A 234 -29.85 -7.93 -0.35
CA ARG A 234 -28.76 -8.10 0.62
C ARG A 234 -28.46 -9.59 0.75
N PHE A 235 -27.19 -9.94 0.62
CA PHE A 235 -26.75 -11.30 0.92
C PHE A 235 -26.86 -11.55 2.42
N ILE A 236 -27.68 -12.53 2.81
CA ILE A 236 -27.94 -12.90 4.21
C ILE A 236 -27.24 -14.21 4.61
N GLY A 237 -26.71 -14.98 3.65
CA GLY A 237 -26.03 -16.26 3.88
C GLY A 237 -26.16 -17.20 2.68
N ILE A 238 -25.41 -18.30 2.69
CA ILE A 238 -25.62 -19.46 1.82
C ILE A 238 -26.40 -20.47 2.65
N ALA A 239 -27.59 -20.86 2.21
CA ALA A 239 -28.29 -22.00 2.75
C ALA A 239 -27.73 -23.25 2.07
N GLU A 240 -27.19 -24.19 2.85
CA GLU A 240 -26.91 -25.52 2.36
C GLU A 240 -28.27 -26.21 2.16
N SER A 241 -28.62 -26.52 0.91
CA SER A 241 -29.83 -27.28 0.63
C SER A 241 -29.53 -28.75 0.91
N ASP A 242 -29.94 -29.24 2.08
CA ASP A 242 -30.09 -30.68 2.26
C ASP A 242 -31.14 -31.16 1.27
N ALA A 243 -30.73 -32.09 0.40
CA ALA A 243 -31.56 -32.68 -0.63
C ALA A 243 -32.58 -33.64 0.01
N ALA A 244 -33.58 -33.10 0.71
CA ALA A 244 -34.79 -33.82 1.06
C ALA A 244 -35.90 -32.81 1.40
N THR A 245 -36.95 -32.78 0.55
CA THR A 245 -38.25 -32.12 0.78
C THR A 245 -38.19 -30.59 0.92
N VAL A 246 -38.87 -29.79 0.11
CA VAL A 246 -40.32 -29.63 0.13
C VAL A 246 -40.77 -28.92 -1.16
N THR A 247 -41.74 -29.53 -1.83
CA THR A 247 -42.67 -28.88 -2.76
C THR A 247 -43.44 -27.79 -2.02
N THR A 248 -43.26 -26.53 -2.39
CA THR A 248 -44.21 -25.46 -2.07
C THR A 248 -44.64 -24.75 -3.34
N GLU A 249 -45.94 -24.80 -3.57
CA GLU A 249 -46.68 -24.24 -4.69
C GLU A 249 -46.47 -22.73 -4.82
N ARG A 250 -46.39 -22.27 -6.06
CA ARG A 250 -46.54 -20.87 -6.43
C ARG A 250 -48.01 -20.49 -6.29
N THR A 251 -48.31 -19.48 -5.48
CA THR A 251 -49.53 -18.68 -5.63
C THR A 251 -49.15 -17.23 -5.93
N SER A 252 -49.60 -16.79 -7.11
CA SER A 252 -49.85 -15.42 -7.63
C SER A 252 -49.03 -14.26 -7.07
#